data_AF-A0A7V2LR70-F1
#
_entry.id   AF-A0A7V2LR70-F1
#
_cell.length_a   1.000
_cell.length_b   1.000
_cell.length_c   1.000
_cell.angle_alpha   90.00
_cell.angle_beta   90.00
_cell.angle_gamma   90.00
#
_symmetry.space_group_name_H-M   'P 1'
#
loop_
_entity.id
_entity.type
_entity.pdbx_description
1 polymer ?
#
loop_
_entity_poly.entity_id
_entity_poly.type
_entity_poly.pdbx_seq_one_letter_code
_entity_poly.pdbx_strand_id
1 'polypeptide(L)'
;MKPVSKGAKVGEFITITPEEVPAHLKRGKACLVAGLCKEAIKEFSSILNVAPGNLETRIWMQKARQAMARPEEAPTAEAEKPEYCVYMVMGIVSYRLCTGDYNCLSCEFDRQMEERIDAGETEVIEALERYKSLPGKQRFCRYALKGNISYRLCSRVLECGTCEFCQNLEDAFQQQLIQRQEALNNKEQGWWWHYWGLSSTSQDKGEEVIKHGSATH
;
A
#
# COMPACT_ATOMS: atom_id res chain seq x y z
N MET A 1 12.55 40.99 -27.15
CA MET A 1 11.69 40.47 -26.06
C MET A 1 10.34 40.13 -26.68
N LYS A 2 9.93 38.85 -26.65
CA LYS A 2 8.61 38.40 -27.11
C LYS A 2 7.76 38.04 -25.88
N PRO A 3 6.50 38.51 -25.76
CA PRO A 3 5.57 37.93 -24.81
C PRO A 3 4.76 36.81 -25.46
N VAL A 4 4.96 35.61 -24.90
CA VAL A 4 3.99 34.64 -24.38
C VAL A 4 2.77 34.27 -25.25
N SER A 5 2.90 33.04 -25.76
CA SER A 5 1.91 32.01 -26.09
C SER A 5 0.41 32.28 -25.85
N LYS A 6 -0.34 32.21 -26.95
CA LYS A 6 -1.80 32.08 -27.00
C LYS A 6 -2.28 30.72 -26.46
N GLY A 7 -3.27 30.79 -25.57
CA GLY A 7 -4.47 29.94 -25.54
C GLY A 7 -4.25 28.44 -25.37
N ALA A 8 -4.22 27.98 -24.13
CA ALA A 8 -4.52 26.58 -23.81
C ALA A 8 -5.98 26.27 -24.20
N LYS A 9 -6.17 25.14 -24.87
CA LYS A 9 -7.45 24.64 -25.39
C LYS A 9 -8.52 24.63 -24.28
N VAL A 10 -9.64 25.30 -24.54
CA VAL A 10 -10.87 25.19 -23.75
C VAL A 10 -11.28 23.72 -23.72
N GLY A 11 -11.16 23.09 -22.56
CA GLY A 11 -11.61 21.72 -22.34
C GLY A 11 -13.12 21.66 -22.52
N GLU A 12 -13.61 20.61 -23.17
CA GLU A 12 -15.03 20.40 -23.39
C GLU A 12 -15.67 19.91 -22.07
N PHE A 13 -16.36 20.80 -21.36
CA PHE A 13 -17.07 20.49 -20.12
C PHE A 13 -18.52 20.11 -20.41
N ILE A 14 -19.07 19.18 -19.63
CA ILE A 14 -20.51 18.93 -19.60
C ILE A 14 -21.13 20.07 -18.78
N THR A 15 -22.21 20.66 -19.29
CA THR A 15 -22.94 21.67 -18.52
C THR A 15 -23.79 20.95 -17.48
N ILE A 16 -23.50 21.19 -16.20
CA ILE A 16 -24.17 20.53 -15.07
C ILE A 16 -24.53 21.57 -14.01
N THR A 17 -25.54 21.28 -13.20
CA THR A 17 -25.95 22.10 -12.06
C THR A 17 -25.36 21.56 -10.74
N PRO A 18 -25.31 22.36 -9.65
CA PRO A 18 -24.84 21.90 -8.35
C PRO A 18 -25.63 20.69 -7.81
N GLU A 19 -26.93 20.58 -8.10
CA GLU A 19 -27.77 19.46 -7.68
C GLU A 19 -27.39 18.14 -8.38
N GLU A 20 -26.85 18.23 -9.60
CA GLU A 20 -26.47 17.06 -10.40
C GLU A 20 -25.08 16.52 -10.04
N VAL A 21 -24.31 17.23 -9.20
CA VAL A 21 -22.96 16.85 -8.77
C VAL A 21 -22.87 15.40 -8.27
N PRO A 22 -23.76 14.89 -7.40
CA PRO A 22 -23.69 13.50 -6.96
C PRO A 22 -23.91 12.48 -8.09
N ALA A 23 -24.79 12.82 -9.05
CA ALA A 23 -25.09 11.96 -10.19
C ALA A 23 -23.90 11.89 -11.17
N HIS A 24 -23.30 13.03 -11.49
CA HIS A 24 -22.08 13.09 -12.30
C HIS A 24 -20.89 12.42 -11.59
N LEU A 25 -20.77 12.57 -10.27
CA LEU A 25 -19.72 11.90 -9.49
C LEU A 25 -19.86 10.38 -9.55
N LYS A 26 -21.08 9.86 -9.42
CA LYS A 26 -21.38 8.43 -9.56
C LYS A 26 -21.07 7.93 -10.98
N ARG A 27 -21.45 8.68 -12.02
CA ARG A 27 -21.13 8.34 -13.41
C ARG A 27 -19.63 8.31 -13.68
N GLY A 28 -18.90 9.34 -13.27
CA GLY A 28 -17.45 9.41 -13.44
C GLY A 28 -16.72 8.22 -12.78
N LYS A 29 -17.14 7.81 -11.58
CA LYS A 29 -16.63 6.60 -10.91
C LYS A 29 -16.94 5.34 -11.71
N ALA A 30 -18.15 5.19 -12.23
CA ALA A 30 -18.52 4.04 -13.05
C ALA A 30 -17.72 3.98 -14.36
N CYS A 31 -17.49 5.12 -15.02
CA CYS A 31 -16.62 5.21 -16.20
C CYS A 31 -15.19 4.75 -15.88
N LEU A 32 -14.67 5.14 -14.73
CA LEU A 32 -13.34 4.77 -14.28
C LEU A 32 -13.17 3.25 -14.08
N VAL A 33 -14.15 2.63 -13.43
CA VAL A 33 -14.21 1.17 -13.23
C VAL A 33 -14.32 0.43 -14.56
N ALA A 34 -15.01 1.03 -15.53
CA ALA A 34 -15.11 0.51 -16.90
C ALA A 34 -13.84 0.78 -17.75
N GLY A 35 -12.79 1.40 -17.19
CA GLY A 35 -11.56 1.76 -17.91
C GLY A 35 -11.70 2.99 -18.84
N LEU A 36 -12.89 3.61 -18.88
CA LEU A 36 -13.22 4.79 -19.69
C LEU A 36 -12.71 6.07 -19.00
N CYS A 37 -11.39 6.19 -18.90
CA CYS A 37 -10.76 7.23 -18.09
C CYS A 37 -10.90 8.63 -18.67
N LYS A 38 -11.05 8.78 -20.00
CA LYS A 38 -11.27 10.09 -20.64
C LYS A 38 -12.65 10.64 -20.29
N GLU A 39 -13.66 9.79 -20.33
CA GLU A 39 -15.04 10.08 -19.96
C GLU A 39 -15.13 10.40 -18.46
N ALA A 40 -14.43 9.65 -17.61
CA ALA A 40 -14.35 9.94 -16.18
C ALA A 40 -13.74 11.32 -15.89
N ILE A 41 -12.64 11.68 -16.58
CA ILE A 41 -12.02 13.01 -16.46
C ILE A 41 -12.99 14.11 -16.91
N LYS A 42 -13.75 13.89 -17.99
CA LYS A 42 -14.75 14.86 -18.47
C LYS A 42 -15.84 15.10 -17.41
N GLU A 43 -16.37 14.03 -16.82
CA GLU A 43 -17.35 14.09 -15.72
C GLU A 43 -16.81 14.86 -14.51
N PHE A 44 -15.63 14.50 -14.00
CA PHE A 44 -15.02 15.16 -12.84
C PHE A 44 -14.65 16.62 -13.10
N SER A 45 -14.21 16.96 -14.32
CA SER A 45 -13.82 18.32 -14.68
C SER A 45 -15.04 19.26 -14.66
N SER A 46 -16.20 18.74 -15.06
CA SER A 46 -17.48 19.45 -15.07
C SER A 46 -17.95 19.72 -13.64
N ILE A 47 -17.79 18.74 -12.74
CA ILE A 47 -18.08 18.92 -11.31
C ILE A 47 -17.16 19.96 -10.67
N LEU A 48 -15.86 19.92 -10.95
CA LEU A 48 -14.91 20.90 -10.37
C LEU A 48 -15.11 22.32 -10.92
N ASN A 49 -15.77 22.47 -12.07
CA ASN A 49 -16.15 23.79 -12.59
C ASN A 49 -17.30 24.43 -11.79
N VAL A 50 -18.26 23.62 -11.34
CA VAL A 50 -19.45 24.08 -10.58
C VAL A 50 -19.20 24.07 -9.07
N ALA A 51 -18.44 23.09 -8.59
CA ALA A 51 -18.05 22.92 -7.20
C ALA A 51 -16.52 22.74 -7.06
N PRO A 52 -15.73 23.82 -7.21
CA PRO A 52 -14.26 23.74 -7.12
C PRO A 52 -13.76 23.20 -5.77
N GLY A 53 -14.55 23.33 -4.70
CA GLY A 53 -14.24 22.82 -3.36
C GLY A 53 -14.48 21.32 -3.16
N ASN A 54 -15.05 20.60 -4.14
CA ASN A 54 -15.41 19.19 -3.98
C ASN A 54 -14.15 18.29 -3.92
N LEU A 55 -13.71 18.02 -2.69
CA LEU A 55 -12.49 17.25 -2.41
C LEU A 55 -12.57 15.82 -2.97
N GLU A 56 -13.73 15.19 -2.84
CA GLU A 56 -13.96 13.84 -3.35
C GLU A 56 -13.73 13.78 -4.86
N THR A 57 -14.32 14.71 -5.61
CA THR A 57 -14.15 14.80 -7.08
C THR A 57 -12.69 15.05 -7.46
N ARG A 58 -11.96 15.87 -6.69
CA ARG A 58 -10.52 16.11 -6.94
C ARG A 58 -9.70 14.84 -6.76
N ILE A 59 -10.00 14.03 -5.73
CA ILE A 59 -9.34 12.74 -5.49
C ILE A 59 -9.61 11.78 -6.66
N TRP A 60 -10.87 11.67 -7.09
CA TRP A 60 -11.24 10.80 -8.21
C TRP A 60 -10.66 11.26 -9.56
N MET A 61 -10.55 12.58 -9.79
CA MET A 61 -9.85 13.15 -10.95
C MET A 61 -8.37 12.75 -10.99
N GLN A 62 -7.68 12.73 -9.84
CA GLN A 62 -6.29 12.32 -9.75
C GLN A 62 -6.14 10.82 -10.06
N LYS A 63 -7.03 9.97 -9.49
CA LYS A 63 -7.08 8.53 -9.79
C LYS A 63 -7.31 8.28 -11.29
N ALA A 64 -8.18 9.05 -11.94
CA ALA A 64 -8.42 8.95 -13.39
C ALA A 64 -7.21 9.31 -14.25
N ARG A 65 -6.45 10.33 -13.86
CA ARG A 65 -5.21 10.70 -14.55
C ARG A 65 -4.10 9.66 -14.35
N GLN A 66 -4.03 9.04 -13.17
CA GLN A 66 -3.10 7.95 -12.89
C GLN A 66 -3.43 6.69 -13.69
N ALA A 67 -4.71 6.31 -13.75
CA ALA A 67 -5.17 5.17 -14.56
C ALA A 67 -4.91 5.37 -16.07
N MET A 68 -4.97 6.60 -16.57
CA MET A 68 -4.55 6.94 -17.95
C MET A 68 -3.04 6.76 -18.18
N ALA A 69 -2.22 6.94 -17.14
CA ALA A 69 -0.76 6.81 -17.22
C ALA A 69 -0.27 5.37 -16.93
N ARG A 70 -1.01 4.61 -16.10
CA ARG A 70 -0.74 3.22 -15.73
C ARG A 70 -2.05 2.41 -15.73
N PRO A 71 -2.46 1.84 -16.88
CA PRO A 71 -3.76 1.17 -17.04
C PRO A 71 -3.91 -0.11 -16.22
N GLU A 72 -2.80 -0.71 -15.80
CA GLU A 72 -2.76 -1.95 -15.00
C GLU A 72 -3.28 -1.77 -13.56
N GLU A 73 -3.46 -0.53 -13.11
CA GLU A 73 -3.98 -0.17 -11.78
C GLU A 73 -5.29 0.64 -11.86
N ALA A 74 -6.12 0.35 -12.85
CA ALA A 74 -7.45 0.96 -12.92
C ALA A 74 -8.24 0.68 -11.62
N PRO A 75 -8.87 1.70 -11.00
CA PRO A 75 -9.59 1.49 -9.75
C PRO A 75 -10.77 0.55 -9.97
N THR A 76 -10.82 -0.53 -9.21
CA THR A 76 -11.95 -1.46 -9.19
C THR A 76 -13.14 -0.85 -8.44
N ALA A 77 -14.33 -1.43 -8.60
CA ALA A 77 -15.62 -0.94 -8.07
C ALA A 77 -15.66 -0.72 -6.54
N GLU A 78 -14.63 -1.19 -5.84
CA GLU A 78 -14.40 -0.89 -4.44
C GLU A 78 -13.70 0.47 -4.38
N ALA A 79 -14.49 1.52 -4.14
CA ALA A 79 -13.96 2.81 -3.75
C ALA A 79 -13.08 2.62 -2.51
N GLU A 80 -11.76 2.47 -2.72
CA GLU A 80 -10.79 2.35 -1.66
C GLU A 80 -10.99 3.52 -0.71
N LYS A 81 -11.45 3.20 0.50
CA LYS A 81 -11.56 4.14 1.60
C LYS A 81 -10.20 4.85 1.72
N PRO A 82 -10.14 6.19 1.65
CA PRO A 82 -8.88 6.89 1.75
C PRO A 82 -8.19 6.49 3.06
N GLU A 83 -6.95 6.04 2.95
CA GLU A 83 -6.13 5.67 4.10
C GLU A 83 -5.66 6.94 4.80
N TYR A 84 -6.31 7.29 5.89
CA TYR A 84 -5.93 8.46 6.67
C TYR A 84 -4.71 8.17 7.54
N CYS A 85 -3.85 9.17 7.71
CA CYS A 85 -2.73 9.07 8.64
C CYS A 85 -3.24 8.84 10.07
N VAL A 86 -2.48 8.07 10.87
CA VAL A 86 -2.82 7.80 12.27
C VAL A 86 -3.08 9.06 13.09
N TYR A 87 -2.27 10.11 12.90
CA TYR A 87 -2.47 11.40 13.60
C TYR A 87 -3.72 12.15 13.14
N MET A 88 -4.20 11.92 11.92
CA MET A 88 -5.48 12.47 11.45
C MET A 88 -6.63 11.72 12.11
N VAL A 89 -6.56 10.38 12.17
CA VAL A 89 -7.55 9.54 12.86
C VAL A 89 -7.62 9.89 14.36
N MET A 90 -6.48 10.24 14.96
CA MET A 90 -6.41 10.70 16.35
C MET A 90 -6.92 12.13 16.56
N GLY A 91 -7.14 12.90 15.49
CA GLY A 91 -7.52 14.31 15.57
C GLY A 91 -6.40 15.24 16.04
N ILE A 92 -5.14 14.80 15.96
CA ILE A 92 -3.96 15.61 16.26
C ILE A 92 -3.61 16.53 15.09
N VAL A 93 -3.89 16.10 13.86
CA VAL A 93 -3.82 16.94 12.66
C VAL A 93 -5.16 17.03 11.96
N SER A 94 -5.42 18.16 11.33
CA SER A 94 -6.68 18.43 10.62
C SER A 94 -6.87 17.53 9.40
N TYR A 95 -5.80 17.29 8.63
CA TYR A 95 -5.85 16.45 7.44
C TYR A 95 -4.47 15.93 7.04
N ARG A 96 -4.37 14.61 6.84
CA ARG A 96 -3.22 13.96 6.21
C ARG A 96 -3.59 12.58 5.71
N LEU A 97 -3.17 12.24 4.50
CA LEU A 97 -3.28 10.88 3.95
C LEU A 97 -2.03 10.06 4.33
N CYS A 98 -2.23 8.78 4.60
CA CYS A 98 -1.14 7.83 4.73
C CYS A 98 -0.57 7.53 3.34
N THR A 99 0.75 7.55 3.21
CA THR A 99 1.47 7.18 1.97
C THR A 99 2.45 6.04 2.19
N GLY A 100 2.52 5.52 3.43
CA GLY A 100 3.50 4.53 3.86
C GLY A 100 2.86 3.24 4.36
N ASP A 101 1.60 2.96 3.97
CA ASP A 101 0.91 1.70 4.31
C ASP A 101 0.95 1.38 5.83
N TYR A 102 0.71 2.43 6.62
CA TYR A 102 0.78 2.43 8.09
C TYR A 102 2.10 1.92 8.70
N ASN A 103 3.22 1.99 7.96
CA ASN A 103 4.57 1.73 8.47
C ASN A 103 5.08 2.94 9.27
N CYS A 104 4.39 3.28 10.37
CA CYS A 104 4.65 4.46 11.18
C CYS A 104 6.07 4.46 11.78
N LEU A 105 6.59 3.29 12.19
CA LEU A 105 7.92 3.16 12.81
C LEU A 105 9.09 3.59 11.92
N SER A 106 8.88 3.69 10.60
CA SER A 106 9.86 4.20 9.64
C SER A 106 9.38 5.47 8.91
N CYS A 107 8.26 6.04 9.34
CA CYS A 107 7.66 7.21 8.72
C CYS A 107 8.32 8.49 9.23
N GLU A 108 8.86 9.30 8.32
CA GLU A 108 9.48 10.59 8.68
C GLU A 108 8.50 11.52 9.42
N PHE A 109 7.23 11.51 9.02
CA PHE A 109 6.21 12.33 9.68
C PHE A 109 5.91 11.86 11.10
N ASP A 110 5.94 10.55 11.36
CA ASP A 110 5.74 10.00 12.70
C ASP A 110 6.85 10.48 13.63
N ARG A 111 8.11 10.34 13.19
CA ARG A 111 9.28 10.86 13.92
C ARG A 111 9.19 12.35 14.23
N GLN A 112 8.75 13.18 13.27
CA GLN A 112 8.54 14.61 13.51
C GLN A 112 7.45 14.88 14.56
N MET A 113 6.40 14.06 14.60
CA MET A 113 5.34 14.20 15.61
C MET A 113 5.80 13.77 16.99
N GLU A 114 6.56 12.68 17.09
CA GLU A 114 7.22 12.25 18.33
C GLU A 114 8.15 13.35 18.88
N GLU A 115 8.99 13.94 18.03
CA GLU A 115 9.87 15.06 18.41
C GLU A 115 9.08 16.26 18.96
N ARG A 116 7.90 16.57 18.41
CA ARG A 116 7.02 17.64 18.91
C ARG A 116 6.40 17.30 20.26
N ILE A 117 6.03 16.03 20.47
CA ILE A 117 5.52 15.53 21.75
C ILE A 117 6.62 15.63 22.82
N ASP A 118 7.83 15.16 22.50
CA ASP A 118 8.99 15.21 23.39
C ASP A 118 9.43 16.64 23.71
N ALA A 119 9.30 17.55 22.74
CA ALA A 119 9.54 18.98 22.92
C ALA A 119 8.48 19.67 23.80
N GLY A 120 7.40 18.99 24.17
CA GLY A 120 6.38 19.54 25.06
C GLY A 120 5.38 20.45 24.34
N GLU A 121 5.19 20.31 23.02
CA GLU A 121 4.32 21.22 22.27
C GLU A 121 2.86 21.12 22.72
N THR A 122 2.35 22.20 23.30
CA THR A 122 1.06 22.22 24.00
C THR A 122 -0.11 21.78 23.13
N GLU A 123 -0.18 22.26 21.88
CA GLU A 123 -1.26 21.91 20.95
C GLU A 123 -1.34 20.40 20.69
N VAL A 124 -0.17 19.76 20.50
CA VAL A 124 -0.06 18.32 20.23
C VAL A 124 -0.42 17.51 21.47
N ILE A 125 0.08 17.92 22.63
CA ILE A 125 -0.20 17.26 23.92
C ILE A 125 -1.69 17.34 24.26
N GLU A 126 -2.31 18.51 24.13
CA GLU A 126 -3.75 18.67 24.38
C GLU A 126 -4.59 17.82 23.41
N ALA A 127 -4.21 17.75 22.14
CA ALA A 127 -4.88 16.89 21.17
C ALA A 127 -4.75 15.40 21.53
N LEU A 128 -3.57 14.97 21.99
CA LEU A 128 -3.32 13.61 22.44
C LEU A 128 -4.16 13.27 23.68
N GLU A 129 -4.26 14.17 24.66
CA GLU A 129 -5.11 13.99 25.85
C GLU A 129 -6.60 13.94 25.48
N ARG A 130 -7.06 14.78 24.55
CA ARG A 130 -8.41 14.67 23.99
C ARG A 130 -8.66 13.29 23.40
N TYR A 131 -7.74 12.76 22.60
CA TYR A 131 -7.86 11.41 22.04
C TYR A 131 -7.84 10.31 23.12
N LYS A 132 -6.99 10.43 24.15
CA LYS A 132 -6.96 9.51 25.30
C LYS A 132 -8.28 9.48 26.06
N SER A 133 -8.99 10.60 26.13
CA SER A 133 -10.30 10.70 26.79
C SER A 133 -11.44 10.04 26.02
N LEU A 134 -11.25 9.72 24.73
CA LEU A 134 -12.30 9.13 23.90
C LEU A 134 -12.68 7.72 24.38
N PRO A 135 -13.95 7.30 24.21
CA PRO A 135 -14.37 5.93 24.44
C PRO A 135 -13.51 4.94 23.66
N GLY A 136 -13.18 3.79 24.27
CA GLY A 136 -12.32 2.79 23.66
C GLY A 136 -12.74 2.39 22.24
N LYS A 137 -14.04 2.38 21.94
CA LYS A 137 -14.62 2.08 20.61
C LYS A 137 -14.15 2.99 19.48
N GLN A 138 -13.61 4.17 19.80
CA GLN A 138 -13.12 5.15 18.83
C GLN A 138 -11.60 5.07 18.64
N ARG A 139 -10.90 4.32 19.48
CA ARG A 139 -9.43 4.20 19.47
C ARG A 139 -9.02 2.94 18.71
N PHE A 140 -9.05 2.97 17.38
CA PHE A 140 -8.72 1.80 16.56
C PHE A 140 -7.21 1.46 16.58
N CYS A 141 -6.89 0.17 16.50
CA CYS A 141 -5.51 -0.30 16.34
C CYS A 141 -4.96 0.02 14.93
N ARG A 142 -3.67 0.33 14.83
CA ARG A 142 -2.95 0.53 13.56
C ARG A 142 -3.21 -0.58 12.54
N TYR A 143 -3.15 -1.84 12.98
CA TYR A 143 -3.41 -2.99 12.10
C TYR A 143 -4.86 -3.11 11.65
N ALA A 144 -5.81 -2.60 12.44
CA ALA A 144 -7.21 -2.53 12.03
C ALA A 144 -7.46 -1.37 11.05
N LEU A 145 -6.75 -0.24 11.23
CA LEU A 145 -6.77 0.88 10.27
C LEU A 145 -6.19 0.48 8.91
N LYS A 146 -5.12 -0.30 8.91
CA LYS A 146 -4.51 -0.91 7.72
C LYS A 146 -5.36 -2.01 7.07
N GLY A 147 -6.23 -2.66 7.85
CA GLY A 147 -7.05 -3.78 7.37
C GLY A 147 -6.39 -5.17 7.48
N ASN A 148 -5.22 -5.28 8.10
CA ASN A 148 -4.57 -6.57 8.40
C ASN A 148 -5.40 -7.45 9.34
N ILE A 149 -6.24 -6.82 10.17
CA ILE A 149 -7.18 -7.47 11.07
C ILE A 149 -8.54 -6.78 10.97
N SER A 150 -9.61 -7.52 11.17
CA SER A 150 -10.98 -7.00 11.03
C SER A 150 -11.34 -5.96 12.09
N TYR A 151 -10.94 -6.18 13.34
CA TYR A 151 -11.27 -5.28 14.44
C TYR A 151 -10.31 -5.47 15.62
N ARG A 152 -9.79 -4.35 16.13
CA ARG A 152 -9.11 -4.28 17.42
C ARG A 152 -9.08 -2.83 17.90
N LEU A 153 -9.34 -2.65 19.19
CA LEU A 153 -9.16 -1.36 19.84
C LEU A 153 -7.75 -1.25 20.41
N CYS A 154 -7.17 -0.06 20.30
CA CYS A 154 -5.86 0.27 20.83
C CYS A 154 -5.99 0.71 22.29
N SER A 155 -5.28 0.00 23.17
CA SER A 155 -5.11 0.38 24.58
C SER A 155 -3.90 1.28 24.83
N ARG A 156 -2.99 1.38 23.85
CA ARG A 156 -1.68 2.06 23.94
C ARG A 156 -1.58 3.32 23.07
N VAL A 157 -2.72 3.88 22.62
CA VAL A 157 -2.73 5.18 21.92
C VAL A 157 -1.79 5.22 20.69
N LEU A 158 -1.66 4.10 19.98
CA LEU A 158 -0.77 3.92 18.82
C LEU A 158 0.74 4.01 19.13
N GLU A 159 1.14 3.91 20.40
CA GLU A 159 2.53 3.63 20.84
C GLU A 159 2.91 2.17 20.47
N CYS A 160 3.05 1.91 19.17
CA CYS A 160 3.26 0.56 18.65
C CYS A 160 4.63 -0.03 19.04
N GLY A 161 5.67 0.81 19.20
CA GLY A 161 7.03 0.35 19.52
C GLY A 161 7.14 -0.40 20.86
N THR A 162 6.25 -0.13 21.80
CA THR A 162 6.21 -0.79 23.13
C THR A 162 4.98 -1.69 23.31
N CYS A 163 4.22 -1.93 22.24
CA CYS A 163 2.99 -2.69 22.29
C CYS A 163 3.24 -4.19 22.06
N GLU A 164 2.97 -5.02 23.06
CA GLU A 164 3.11 -6.50 22.98
C GLU A 164 2.36 -7.11 21.79
N PHE A 165 1.19 -6.57 21.42
CA PHE A 165 0.46 -7.05 20.25
C PHE A 165 1.19 -6.77 18.94
N CYS A 166 1.88 -5.63 18.85
CA CYS A 166 2.69 -5.26 17.70
C CYS A 166 3.90 -6.20 17.58
N GLN A 167 4.62 -6.38 18.70
CA GLN A 167 5.78 -7.26 18.79
C GLN A 167 5.41 -8.69 18.40
N ASN A 168 4.33 -9.25 18.97
CA ASN A 168 3.89 -10.61 18.65
C ASN A 168 3.55 -10.81 17.17
N LEU A 169 2.93 -9.81 16.52
CA LEU A 169 2.64 -9.90 15.08
C LEU A 169 3.92 -9.85 14.26
N GLU A 170 4.82 -8.91 14.55
CA GLU A 170 6.10 -8.77 13.86
C GLU A 170 6.95 -10.04 14.01
N ASP A 171 7.04 -10.59 15.22
CA ASP A 171 7.74 -11.85 15.50
C ASP A 171 7.14 -13.02 14.72
N ALA A 172 5.81 -13.15 14.69
CA ALA A 172 5.14 -14.19 13.92
C ALA A 172 5.43 -14.09 12.41
N PHE A 173 5.44 -12.86 11.86
CA PHE A 173 5.82 -12.63 10.47
C PHE A 173 7.28 -13.01 10.21
N GLN A 174 8.21 -12.61 11.09
CA GLN A 174 9.63 -12.95 10.95
C GLN A 174 9.86 -14.47 11.01
N GLN A 175 9.21 -15.16 11.94
CA GLN A 175 9.30 -16.62 12.04
C GLN A 175 8.81 -17.32 10.77
N GLN A 176 7.71 -16.85 10.17
CA GLN A 176 7.24 -17.41 8.89
C GLN A 176 8.25 -17.21 7.75
N LEU A 177 8.91 -16.05 7.68
CA LEU A 177 9.94 -15.78 6.68
C LEU A 177 11.16 -16.70 6.85
N ILE A 178 11.62 -16.89 8.10
CA ILE A 178 12.71 -17.80 8.43
C ILE A 178 12.35 -19.23 8.01
N GLN A 179 11.18 -19.73 8.42
CA GLN A 179 10.73 -21.08 8.05
C GLN A 179 10.63 -21.27 6.53
N ARG A 180 10.16 -20.25 5.81
CA ARG A 180 10.09 -20.28 4.35
C ARG A 180 11.49 -20.34 3.73
N GLN A 181 12.43 -19.56 4.25
CA GLN A 181 13.81 -19.55 3.76
C GLN A 181 14.50 -20.90 4.04
N GLU A 182 14.32 -21.46 5.23
CA GLU A 182 14.82 -22.79 5.58
C GLU A 182 14.24 -23.87 4.66
N ALA A 183 12.95 -23.80 4.35
CA ALA A 183 12.32 -24.72 3.41
C ALA A 183 12.90 -24.59 1.98
N LEU A 184 13.23 -23.39 1.52
CA LEU A 184 13.92 -23.17 0.24
C LEU A 184 15.34 -23.73 0.25
N ASN A 185 16.11 -23.40 1.30
CA ASN A 185 17.47 -23.91 1.47
C ASN A 185 17.50 -25.44 1.55
N ASN A 186 16.54 -26.05 2.25
CA ASN A 186 16.44 -27.51 2.36
C ASN A 186 16.07 -28.16 1.01
N LYS A 187 15.21 -27.50 0.21
CA LYS A 187 14.91 -27.93 -1.17
C LYS A 187 16.12 -27.82 -2.08
N GLU A 188 16.90 -26.74 -2.00
CA GLU A 188 18.14 -26.59 -2.75
C GLU A 188 19.16 -27.66 -2.35
N GLN A 189 19.38 -27.87 -1.06
CA GLN A 189 20.26 -28.93 -0.57
C GLN A 189 19.79 -30.31 -1.06
N GLY A 190 18.50 -30.61 -0.97
CA GLY A 190 17.92 -31.83 -1.54
C GLY A 190 18.17 -31.98 -3.05
N TRP A 191 18.03 -30.89 -3.81
CA TRP A 191 18.35 -30.87 -5.24
C TRP A 191 19.84 -31.18 -5.50
N TRP A 192 20.75 -30.60 -4.72
CA TRP A 192 22.18 -30.91 -4.80
C TRP A 192 22.45 -32.39 -4.49
N TRP A 193 21.85 -32.97 -3.44
CA TRP A 193 21.99 -34.41 -3.14
C TRP A 193 21.55 -35.30 -4.29
N HIS A 194 20.42 -35.00 -4.94
CA HIS A 194 19.95 -35.73 -6.12
C HIS A 194 20.88 -35.56 -7.33
N TYR A 195 21.35 -34.35 -7.59
CA TYR A 195 22.26 -34.05 -8.69
C TYR A 195 23.61 -34.77 -8.56
N TRP A 196 24.23 -34.75 -7.38
CA TRP A 196 25.49 -35.46 -7.12
C TRP A 196 25.31 -36.99 -7.12
N GLY A 197 24.18 -37.52 -6.62
CA GLY A 197 23.87 -38.96 -6.70
C GLY A 197 23.59 -39.48 -8.12
N LEU A 198 23.06 -38.64 -9.01
CA LEU A 198 22.91 -38.91 -10.45
C LEU A 198 24.25 -38.79 -11.18
N SER A 199 25.11 -37.87 -10.75
CA SER A 199 26.45 -37.67 -11.34
C SER A 199 27.41 -38.82 -11.00
N SER A 200 27.36 -39.36 -9.78
CA SER A 200 28.20 -40.48 -9.36
C SER A 200 27.87 -41.80 -10.05
N THR A 201 26.66 -41.99 -10.56
CA THR A 201 26.26 -43.20 -11.32
C THR A 201 26.67 -43.16 -12.80
N SER A 202 27.17 -42.02 -13.29
CA SER A 202 27.57 -41.83 -14.68
C SER A 202 29.07 -42.05 -14.95
N GLN A 203 29.90 -42.15 -13.90
CA GLN A 203 31.34 -42.47 -14.05
C GLN A 203 31.65 -43.98 -14.07
N ASP A 204 30.70 -44.85 -13.72
CA ASP A 204 30.90 -46.31 -13.68
C ASP A 204 30.57 -47.04 -15.01
N LYS A 205 30.25 -46.32 -16.10
CA LYS A 205 29.94 -46.92 -17.42
C LYS A 205 30.90 -46.52 -18.53
N GLY A 206 32.20 -46.52 -18.23
CA GLY A 206 33.23 -46.04 -19.14
C GLY A 206 34.56 -46.78 -19.12
N GLU A 207 34.63 -48.05 -18.70
CA GLU A 207 35.86 -48.84 -18.86
C GLU A 207 35.52 -50.34 -19.03
N GLU A 208 35.29 -50.76 -20.28
CA GLU A 208 35.34 -52.18 -20.65
C GLU A 208 35.92 -52.35 -22.06
N VAL A 209 37.25 -52.31 -22.20
CA VAL A 209 38.05 -53.08 -23.18
C VAL A 209 39.50 -53.06 -22.61
N ILE A 210 40.28 -54.12 -22.41
CA ILE A 210 40.56 -55.32 -23.20
C ILE A 210 41.13 -56.41 -22.25
N LYS A 211 40.51 -57.60 -22.21
CA LYS A 211 41.20 -58.83 -21.79
C LYS A 211 41.85 -59.45 -23.03
N HIS A 212 43.18 -59.56 -23.07
CA HIS A 212 43.85 -60.57 -23.89
C HIS A 212 44.30 -61.69 -22.95
N GLY A 213 43.70 -62.86 -23.12
CA GLY A 213 44.22 -64.10 -22.55
C GLY A 213 45.37 -64.61 -23.40
N SER A 214 46.34 -65.26 -22.77
CA SER A 214 47.03 -66.49 -23.21
C SER A 214 48.18 -66.78 -22.23
N ALA A 215 48.07 -67.88 -21.51
CA ALA A 215 49.17 -68.46 -20.76
C ALA A 215 50.07 -69.28 -21.70
N THR A 216 51.39 -69.14 -21.49
CA THR A 216 52.46 -70.15 -21.63
C THR A 216 52.53 -71.01 -22.89
N HIS A 217 53.60 -70.80 -23.67
CA HIS A 217 54.69 -71.78 -23.78
C HIS A 217 56.02 -71.08 -24.02
#